data_AF-A0A829GDA8-F1
#
_entry.id   AF-A0A829GDA8-F1
#
_cell.length_a   1.000
_cell.length_b   1.000
_cell.length_c   1.000
_cell.angle_alpha   90.00
_cell.angle_beta   90.00
_cell.angle_gamma   90.00
#
_symmetry.space_group_name_H-M   'P 1'
#
loop_
_entity.id
_entity.type
_entity.pdbx_description
1 polymer ?
#
loop_
_entity_poly.entity_id
_entity_poly.type
_entity_poly.pdbx_seq_one_letter_code
_entity_poly.pdbx_strand_id
1 'polypeptide(L)'
;MALPYIARELKVPMSTIELVTSVYMIAICVLLIFWGKLSDSVGRIWLFQLGTILFALGSLFCGLSMTLPWLLTARLIQATGAAMTMATNFGIITAIFPMNQHGRALGVNSALLQLGNIAGPGIGGGVLAVLSWHWIFLINVPVALVAFLIGVLVFPRQRPSLAGAHMDWPGYGSYSVIILGFFITVFWAQTAGLSWVTLLPGMLAFVALVAFVQIERYASDPLIPFAIFKNPGFTIGILTAMIVYMLGYFNSVIMPFYLEETLGLSALTAGFCMMAIPAANVISAPIGGNLGDHFGAERVSFSRCFSGVCRSGVV
;
A
#
# COMPACT_ATOMS: atom_id res chain seq x y z
N MET A 1 5.43 -7.15 -14.02
CA MET A 1 5.74 -7.31 -15.47
C MET A 1 7.13 -6.79 -15.86
N ALA A 2 7.64 -5.71 -15.26
CA ALA A 2 8.97 -5.19 -15.61
C ALA A 2 10.17 -6.00 -15.06
N LEU A 3 10.01 -6.69 -13.93
CA LEU A 3 11.11 -7.35 -13.22
C LEU A 3 11.94 -8.32 -14.09
N PRO A 4 11.35 -9.20 -14.93
CA PRO A 4 12.13 -10.07 -15.81
C PRO A 4 12.99 -9.32 -16.84
N TYR A 5 12.50 -8.19 -17.37
CA TYR A 5 13.24 -7.37 -18.32
C TYR A 5 14.42 -6.68 -17.65
N ILE A 6 14.21 -6.10 -16.46
CA ILE A 6 15.26 -5.44 -15.68
C ILE A 6 16.35 -6.45 -15.28
N ALA A 7 15.97 -7.67 -14.87
CA ALA A 7 16.91 -8.73 -14.52
C ALA A 7 17.82 -9.11 -15.70
N ARG A 8 17.26 -9.22 -16.91
CA ARG A 8 18.01 -9.52 -18.14
C ARG A 8 18.96 -8.39 -18.52
N GLU A 9 18.51 -7.14 -18.49
CA GLU A 9 19.35 -5.99 -18.85
C GLU A 9 20.49 -5.75 -17.84
N LEU A 10 20.21 -5.84 -16.54
CA LEU A 10 21.21 -5.66 -15.50
C LEU A 10 22.08 -6.91 -15.27
N LYS A 11 21.77 -8.03 -15.93
CA LYS A 11 22.44 -9.34 -15.79
C LYS A 11 22.47 -9.83 -14.33
N VAL A 12 21.35 -9.71 -13.64
CA VAL A 12 21.21 -10.06 -12.21
C VAL A 12 20.23 -11.24 -12.06
N PRO A 13 20.46 -12.19 -11.14
CA PRO A 13 19.50 -13.26 -10.88
C PRO A 13 18.15 -12.73 -10.39
N MET A 14 17.08 -13.48 -10.69
CA MET A 14 15.70 -13.11 -10.34
C MET A 14 15.50 -12.92 -8.83
N SER A 15 16.15 -13.72 -8.00
CA SER A 15 16.08 -13.58 -6.53
C SER A 15 16.54 -12.20 -6.03
N THR A 16 17.47 -11.56 -6.75
CA THR A 16 17.94 -10.22 -6.37
C THR A 16 17.09 -9.11 -6.99
N ILE A 17 16.43 -9.34 -8.14
CA ILE A 17 15.52 -8.33 -8.71
C ILE A 17 14.23 -8.19 -7.89
N GLU A 18 13.79 -9.26 -7.22
CA GLU A 18 12.65 -9.23 -6.30
C GLU A 18 12.86 -8.20 -5.17
N LEU A 19 14.11 -7.99 -4.73
CA LEU A 19 14.46 -6.98 -3.74
C LEU A 19 14.04 -5.57 -4.17
N VAL A 20 13.98 -5.26 -5.47
CA VAL A 20 13.54 -3.95 -5.96
C VAL A 20 12.10 -3.67 -5.53
N THR A 21 11.23 -4.67 -5.54
CA THR A 21 9.83 -4.53 -5.12
C THR A 21 9.69 -4.67 -3.61
N SER A 22 10.39 -5.65 -3.01
CA SER A 22 10.34 -5.89 -1.56
C SER A 22 10.86 -4.70 -0.76
N VAL A 23 12.01 -4.11 -1.13
CA VAL A 23 12.57 -2.93 -0.45
C VAL A 23 11.60 -1.75 -0.51
N TYR A 24 10.94 -1.55 -1.65
CA TYR A 24 9.94 -0.49 -1.81
C TYR A 24 8.74 -0.69 -0.87
N MET A 25 8.17 -1.91 -0.81
CA MET A 25 7.03 -2.20 0.08
C MET A 25 7.42 -2.13 1.56
N ILE A 26 8.57 -2.68 1.93
CA ILE A 26 9.09 -2.63 3.31
C ILE A 26 9.31 -1.19 3.75
N ALA A 27 9.95 -0.37 2.90
CA ALA A 27 10.18 1.04 3.20
C ALA A 27 8.85 1.80 3.38
N ILE A 28 7.84 1.53 2.54
CA ILE A 28 6.50 2.10 2.74
C ILE A 28 5.94 1.69 4.10
N CYS A 29 5.92 0.40 4.42
CA CYS A 29 5.36 -0.09 5.68
C CYS A 29 6.02 0.57 6.90
N VAL A 30 7.35 0.64 6.95
CA VAL A 30 8.08 1.27 8.05
C VAL A 30 7.76 2.76 8.15
N LEU A 31 7.80 3.47 7.02
CA LEU A 31 7.69 4.93 7.00
C LEU A 31 6.25 5.45 7.11
N LEU A 32 5.24 4.62 6.83
CA LEU A 32 3.84 5.04 6.79
C LEU A 32 3.37 5.58 8.14
N ILE A 33 3.66 4.89 9.24
CA ILE A 33 3.27 5.36 10.59
C ILE A 33 4.05 6.62 10.97
N PHE A 34 5.35 6.66 10.67
CA PHE A 34 6.20 7.82 10.93
C PHE A 34 5.67 9.09 10.27
N TRP A 35 5.43 9.03 8.95
CA TRP A 35 4.90 10.17 8.22
C TRP A 35 3.45 10.47 8.57
N GLY A 36 2.65 9.47 8.93
CA GLY A 36 1.29 9.65 9.43
C GLY A 36 1.26 10.52 10.69
N LYS A 37 2.01 10.13 11.72
CA LYS A 37 2.09 10.88 12.98
C LYS A 37 2.71 12.27 12.78
N LEU A 38 3.76 12.37 11.97
CA LEU A 38 4.35 13.67 11.66
C LEU A 38 3.36 14.58 10.91
N SER A 39 2.50 14.02 10.06
CA SER A 39 1.50 14.78 9.33
C SER A 39 0.42 15.40 10.21
N ASP A 40 0.09 14.76 11.34
CA ASP A 40 -0.88 15.27 12.29
C ASP A 40 -0.37 16.56 12.97
N SER A 41 0.95 16.71 13.11
CA SER A 41 1.59 17.91 13.68
C SER A 41 1.94 18.97 12.63
N VAL A 42 2.63 18.57 11.57
CA VAL A 42 3.21 19.49 10.56
C VAL A 42 2.15 19.98 9.55
N GLY A 43 1.06 19.25 9.40
CA GLY A 43 -0.01 19.55 8.45
C GLY A 43 -0.02 18.57 7.28
N ARG A 44 -1.18 17.94 7.08
CA ARG A 44 -1.36 16.84 6.11
C ARG A 44 -1.12 17.27 4.67
N ILE A 45 -1.61 18.44 4.27
CA ILE A 45 -1.51 18.95 2.88
C ILE A 45 -0.06 19.26 2.52
N TRP A 46 0.69 19.90 3.43
CA TRP A 46 2.10 20.22 3.17
C TRP A 46 2.93 18.95 2.98
N LEU A 47 2.72 17.97 3.85
CA LEU A 47 3.43 16.70 3.78
C LEU A 47 3.03 15.88 2.53
N PHE A 48 1.76 15.94 2.10
CA PHE A 48 1.31 15.35 0.83
C PHE A 48 2.02 15.96 -0.38
N GLN A 49 2.16 17.29 -0.42
CA GLN A 49 2.83 17.99 -1.51
C GLN A 49 4.33 17.67 -1.56
N LEU A 50 5.00 17.67 -0.40
CA LEU A 50 6.40 17.29 -0.29
C LEU A 50 6.61 15.83 -0.73
N GLY A 51 5.75 14.92 -0.27
CA GLY A 51 5.77 13.51 -0.66
C GLY A 51 5.59 13.31 -2.16
N THR A 52 4.71 14.10 -2.79
CA THR A 52 4.47 14.06 -4.25
C THR A 52 5.73 14.45 -5.03
N ILE A 53 6.43 15.51 -4.61
CA ILE A 53 7.72 15.89 -5.23
C ILE A 53 8.77 14.80 -5.02
N LEU A 54 8.88 14.28 -3.79
CA LEU A 54 9.88 13.27 -3.45
C LEU A 54 9.65 11.97 -4.24
N PHE A 55 8.39 11.59 -4.43
CA PHE A 55 8.00 10.47 -5.29
C PHE A 55 8.36 10.72 -6.77
N ALA A 56 8.18 11.95 -7.27
CA ALA A 56 8.59 12.33 -8.62
C ALA A 56 10.11 12.24 -8.80
N LEU A 57 10.89 12.74 -7.82
CA LEU A 57 12.35 12.65 -7.83
C LEU A 57 12.84 11.20 -7.75
N GLY A 58 12.26 10.39 -6.85
CA GLY A 58 12.57 8.97 -6.76
C GLY A 58 12.23 8.22 -8.06
N SER A 59 11.12 8.57 -8.70
CA SER A 59 10.75 8.02 -10.02
C SER A 59 11.72 8.43 -11.12
N LEU A 60 12.17 9.67 -11.12
CA LEU A 60 13.19 10.16 -12.06
C LEU A 60 14.52 9.41 -11.86
N PHE A 61 14.98 9.26 -10.63
CA PHE A 61 16.22 8.52 -10.34
C PHE A 61 16.11 7.03 -10.67
N CYS A 62 14.94 6.41 -10.51
CA CYS A 62 14.71 5.05 -10.99
C CYS A 62 14.77 4.99 -12.53
N GLY A 63 14.17 5.96 -13.22
CA GLY A 63 14.19 6.07 -14.67
C GLY A 63 15.57 6.37 -15.28
N LEU A 64 16.50 6.91 -14.50
CA LEU A 64 17.89 7.14 -14.91
C LEU A 64 18.85 6.05 -14.44
N SER A 65 18.35 5.04 -13.74
CA SER A 65 19.18 4.04 -13.09
C SER A 65 19.81 3.07 -14.12
N MET A 66 21.12 2.86 -13.97
CA MET A 66 21.91 1.97 -14.82
C MET A 66 22.47 0.76 -14.06
N THR A 67 22.37 0.76 -12.73
CA THR A 67 22.88 -0.30 -11.86
C THR A 67 21.86 -0.65 -10.79
N LEU A 68 21.91 -1.89 -10.31
CA LEU A 68 21.00 -2.37 -9.28
C LEU A 68 21.11 -1.56 -7.97
N PRO A 69 22.30 -1.24 -7.42
CA PRO A 69 22.38 -0.45 -6.19
C PRO A 69 21.77 0.94 -6.34
N TRP A 70 21.95 1.58 -7.49
CA TRP A 70 21.33 2.86 -7.79
C TRP A 70 19.80 2.75 -7.87
N LEU A 71 19.29 1.69 -8.51
CA LEU A 71 17.84 1.45 -8.57
C LEU A 71 17.26 1.22 -7.16
N LEU A 72 17.96 0.49 -6.29
CA LEU A 72 17.52 0.25 -4.92
C LEU A 72 17.49 1.54 -4.08
N THR A 73 18.51 2.39 -4.17
CA THR A 73 18.52 3.67 -3.44
C THR A 73 17.46 4.63 -3.98
N ALA A 74 17.26 4.69 -5.31
CA ALA A 74 16.19 5.46 -5.93
C ALA A 74 14.80 4.96 -5.50
N ARG A 75 14.62 3.63 -5.35
CA ARG A 75 13.39 3.03 -4.81
C ARG A 75 13.12 3.43 -3.37
N LEU A 76 14.14 3.56 -2.52
CA LEU A 76 13.97 4.07 -1.16
C LEU A 76 13.47 5.51 -1.16
N ILE A 77 14.04 6.38 -2.00
CA ILE A 77 13.57 7.77 -2.16
C ILE A 77 12.13 7.81 -2.71
N GLN A 78 11.80 6.92 -3.64
CA GLN A 78 10.45 6.82 -4.16
C GLN A 78 9.47 6.33 -3.08
N ALA A 79 9.87 5.33 -2.28
CA ALA A 79 9.07 4.77 -1.19
C ALA A 79 8.81 5.78 -0.08
N THR A 80 9.77 6.65 0.25
CA THR A 80 9.57 7.72 1.24
C THR A 80 8.48 8.69 0.76
N GLY A 81 8.52 9.13 -0.50
CA GLY A 81 7.46 9.98 -1.08
C GLY A 81 6.09 9.28 -1.15
N ALA A 82 6.07 8.00 -1.51
CA ALA A 82 4.85 7.19 -1.49
C ALA A 82 4.26 7.06 -0.08
N ALA A 83 5.09 6.79 0.94
CA ALA A 83 4.64 6.69 2.32
C ALA A 83 4.03 8.00 2.83
N MET A 84 4.65 9.15 2.52
CA MET A 84 4.15 10.48 2.88
C MET A 84 2.76 10.76 2.27
N THR A 85 2.60 10.47 0.98
CA THR A 85 1.31 10.69 0.29
C THR A 85 0.23 9.72 0.77
N MET A 86 0.55 8.43 0.95
CA MET A 86 -0.41 7.44 1.44
C MET A 86 -0.86 7.72 2.88
N ALA A 87 0.06 8.10 3.76
CA ALA A 87 -0.25 8.40 5.17
C ALA A 87 -1.14 9.64 5.32
N THR A 88 -1.01 10.62 4.43
CA THR A 88 -1.76 11.88 4.48
C THR A 88 -3.07 11.83 3.73
N ASN A 89 -3.19 11.01 2.67
CA ASN A 89 -4.34 10.98 1.77
C ASN A 89 -5.68 10.81 2.52
N PHE A 90 -5.79 9.78 3.36
CA PHE A 90 -7.00 9.51 4.14
C PHE A 90 -7.36 10.67 5.07
N GLY A 91 -6.37 11.27 5.72
CA GLY A 91 -6.60 12.39 6.64
C GLY A 91 -6.97 13.70 5.93
N ILE A 92 -6.50 13.92 4.70
CA ILE A 92 -6.93 15.07 3.89
C ILE A 92 -8.39 14.90 3.48
N ILE A 93 -8.77 13.70 3.03
CA ILE A 93 -10.15 13.39 2.64
C ILE A 93 -11.10 13.63 3.82
N THR A 94 -10.79 13.09 5.00
CA THR A 94 -11.67 13.24 6.18
C THR A 94 -11.69 14.66 6.76
N ALA A 95 -10.64 15.47 6.52
CA ALA A 95 -10.60 16.87 6.94
C ALA A 95 -11.38 17.82 6.01
N ILE A 96 -11.48 17.49 4.72
CA ILE A 96 -12.17 18.33 3.72
C ILE A 96 -13.65 17.99 3.62
N PHE A 97 -13.99 16.69 3.64
CA PHE A 97 -15.37 16.24 3.49
C PHE A 97 -16.09 16.15 4.85
N PRO A 98 -17.38 16.50 4.92
CA PRO A 98 -18.17 16.31 6.13
C PRO A 98 -18.37 14.83 6.43
N MET A 99 -18.58 14.49 7.70
CA MET A 99 -18.67 13.10 8.20
C MET A 99 -19.68 12.22 7.44
N ASN A 100 -20.78 12.82 6.97
CA ASN A 100 -21.83 12.15 6.20
C ASN A 100 -21.48 11.87 4.72
N GLN A 101 -20.28 12.27 4.27
CA GLN A 101 -19.78 12.04 2.91
C GLN A 101 -18.44 11.31 2.91
N HIS A 102 -17.94 10.87 4.08
CA HIS A 102 -16.65 10.19 4.20
C HIS A 102 -16.65 8.87 3.43
N GLY A 103 -17.69 8.05 3.56
CA GLY A 103 -17.82 6.77 2.85
C GLY A 103 -17.82 6.97 1.34
N ARG A 104 -18.57 7.94 0.81
CA ARG A 104 -18.55 8.28 -0.61
C ARG A 104 -17.17 8.74 -1.08
N ALA A 105 -16.52 9.64 -0.35
CA ALA A 105 -15.22 10.18 -0.73
C ALA A 105 -14.12 9.08 -0.70
N LEU A 106 -14.11 8.26 0.35
CA LEU A 106 -13.21 7.11 0.47
C LEU A 106 -13.50 6.01 -0.57
N GLY A 107 -14.77 5.80 -0.91
CA GLY A 107 -15.20 4.88 -1.96
C GLY A 107 -14.72 5.30 -3.35
N VAL A 108 -14.81 6.60 -3.69
CA VAL A 108 -14.25 7.15 -4.93
C VAL A 108 -12.73 7.02 -4.96
N ASN A 109 -12.05 7.36 -3.86
CA ASN A 109 -10.60 7.17 -3.76
C ASN A 109 -10.20 5.70 -3.99
N SER A 110 -10.94 4.76 -3.40
CA SER A 110 -10.71 3.32 -3.58
C SER A 110 -10.95 2.88 -5.03
N ALA A 111 -12.00 3.40 -5.69
CA ALA A 111 -12.27 3.11 -7.10
C ALA A 111 -11.13 3.59 -8.02
N LEU A 112 -10.56 4.78 -7.76
CA LEU A 112 -9.40 5.30 -8.49
C LEU A 112 -8.16 4.43 -8.29
N LEU A 113 -7.92 3.94 -7.07
CA LEU A 113 -6.83 2.99 -6.79
C LEU A 113 -7.00 1.69 -7.59
N GLN A 114 -8.23 1.16 -7.65
CA GLN A 114 -8.53 -0.06 -8.42
C GLN A 114 -8.36 0.16 -9.92
N LEU A 115 -8.79 1.31 -10.45
CA LEU A 115 -8.53 1.68 -11.85
C LEU A 115 -7.04 1.74 -12.16
N GLY A 116 -6.24 2.31 -11.27
CA GLY A 116 -4.78 2.30 -11.37
C GLY A 116 -4.21 0.88 -11.38
N ASN A 117 -4.74 -0.01 -10.54
CA ASN A 117 -4.32 -1.41 -10.49
C ASN A 117 -4.65 -2.17 -11.79
N ILE A 118 -5.84 -1.94 -12.39
CA ILE A 118 -6.21 -2.51 -13.70
C ILE A 118 -5.32 -1.96 -14.80
N ALA A 119 -5.08 -0.65 -14.80
CA ALA A 119 -4.29 0.02 -15.81
C ALA A 119 -2.81 -0.34 -15.73
N GLY A 120 -2.29 -0.69 -14.55
CA GLY A 120 -0.88 -0.96 -14.29
C GLY A 120 -0.27 -2.01 -15.23
N PRO A 121 -0.80 -3.25 -15.27
CA PRO A 121 -0.35 -4.28 -16.22
C PRO A 121 -0.50 -3.87 -17.69
N GLY A 122 -1.61 -3.23 -18.07
CA GLY A 122 -1.87 -2.82 -19.45
C GLY A 122 -0.90 -1.74 -19.95
N ILE A 123 -0.73 -0.67 -19.17
CA ILE A 123 0.22 0.42 -19.46
C ILE A 123 1.64 -0.11 -19.39
N GLY A 124 1.98 -0.90 -18.35
CA GLY A 124 3.32 -1.46 -18.18
C GLY A 124 3.72 -2.41 -19.32
N GLY A 125 2.81 -3.26 -19.78
CA GLY A 125 3.02 -4.16 -20.91
C GLY A 125 3.17 -3.40 -22.23
N GLY A 126 2.30 -2.41 -22.50
CA GLY A 126 2.37 -1.57 -23.69
C GLY A 126 3.66 -0.74 -23.75
N VAL A 127 4.10 -0.18 -22.63
CA VAL A 127 5.38 0.53 -22.53
C VAL A 127 6.53 -0.42 -22.82
N LEU A 128 6.58 -1.61 -22.21
CA LEU A 128 7.67 -2.58 -22.45
C LEU A 128 7.70 -3.12 -23.89
N ALA A 129 6.59 -3.10 -24.61
CA ALA A 129 6.52 -3.56 -25.99
C ALA A 129 7.22 -2.61 -26.97
N VAL A 130 7.31 -1.31 -26.66
CA VAL A 130 7.79 -0.26 -27.58
C VAL A 130 8.95 0.55 -27.01
N LEU A 131 9.08 0.61 -25.69
CA LEU A 131 10.02 1.45 -24.94
C LEU A 131 10.79 0.62 -23.89
N SER A 132 11.90 1.19 -23.40
CA SER A 132 12.67 0.59 -22.31
C SER A 132 11.91 0.63 -20.98
N TRP A 133 12.29 -0.25 -20.05
CA TRP A 133 11.67 -0.33 -18.72
C TRP A 133 11.82 0.97 -17.91
N HIS A 134 12.82 1.81 -18.21
CA HIS A 134 12.99 3.13 -17.60
C HIS A 134 11.74 4.00 -17.72
N TRP A 135 10.98 3.88 -18.81
CA TRP A 135 9.77 4.66 -19.05
C TRP A 135 8.62 4.33 -18.09
N ILE A 136 8.61 3.13 -17.51
CA ILE A 136 7.64 2.74 -16.46
C ILE A 136 7.80 3.63 -15.23
N PHE A 137 9.01 4.12 -14.99
CA PHE A 137 9.30 5.05 -13.91
C PHE A 137 9.12 6.49 -14.34
N LEU A 138 9.61 6.85 -15.52
CA LEU A 138 9.56 8.22 -16.02
C LEU A 138 8.12 8.71 -16.25
N ILE A 139 7.17 7.83 -16.60
CA ILE A 139 5.76 8.20 -16.76
C ILE A 139 5.13 8.73 -15.47
N ASN A 140 5.66 8.34 -14.30
CA ASN A 140 5.16 8.81 -13.01
C ASN A 140 5.57 10.27 -12.74
N VAL A 141 6.66 10.75 -13.34
CA VAL A 141 7.17 12.12 -13.14
C VAL A 141 6.19 13.19 -13.64
N PRO A 142 5.71 13.18 -14.89
CA PRO A 142 4.73 14.17 -15.35
C PRO A 142 3.40 14.04 -14.61
N VAL A 143 2.98 12.82 -14.27
CA VAL A 143 1.74 12.59 -13.49
C VAL A 143 1.86 13.20 -12.10
N ALA A 144 2.96 12.97 -11.40
CA ALA A 144 3.22 13.55 -10.08
C ALA A 144 3.34 15.08 -10.14
N LEU A 145 3.95 15.62 -11.20
CA LEU A 145 4.03 17.07 -11.40
C LEU A 145 2.66 17.70 -11.61
N VAL A 146 1.80 17.09 -12.42
CA VAL A 146 0.41 17.53 -12.60
C VAL A 146 -0.36 17.45 -11.29
N ALA A 147 -0.23 16.35 -10.55
CA ALA A 147 -0.86 16.19 -9.23
C ALA A 147 -0.40 17.27 -8.23
N PHE A 148 0.90 17.58 -8.22
CA PHE A 148 1.48 18.65 -7.41
C PHE A 148 0.87 20.01 -7.78
N LEU A 149 0.86 20.36 -9.07
CA LEU A 149 0.32 21.63 -9.55
C LEU A 149 -1.17 21.78 -9.21
N ILE A 150 -1.98 20.74 -9.44
CA ILE A 150 -3.40 20.72 -9.08
C ILE A 150 -3.55 20.92 -7.58
N GLY A 151 -2.79 20.19 -6.76
CA GLY A 151 -2.90 20.32 -5.32
C GLY A 151 -2.48 21.70 -4.81
N VAL A 152 -1.51 22.38 -5.43
CA VAL A 152 -1.14 23.76 -5.06
C VAL A 152 -2.25 24.77 -5.38
N LEU A 153 -3.01 24.52 -6.44
CA LEU A 153 -4.13 25.36 -6.87
C LEU A 153 -5.41 25.10 -6.06
N VAL A 154 -5.67 23.85 -5.70
CA VAL A 154 -6.93 23.41 -5.10
C VAL A 154 -6.89 23.39 -3.58
N PHE A 155 -5.77 22.99 -2.97
CA PHE A 155 -5.71 22.86 -1.52
C PHE A 155 -5.61 24.22 -0.81
N PRO A 156 -6.26 24.38 0.35
CA PRO A 156 -6.12 25.57 1.16
C PRO A 156 -4.67 25.74 1.63
N ARG A 157 -4.14 26.97 1.55
CA ARG A 157 -2.80 27.29 2.02
C ARG A 157 -2.71 27.17 3.54
N GLN A 158 -2.25 26.03 4.02
CA GLN A 158 -1.92 25.82 5.43
C GLN A 158 -0.42 26.08 5.65
N ARG A 159 -0.09 26.90 6.65
CA ARG A 159 1.31 27.07 7.05
C ARG A 159 1.71 25.88 7.93
N PRO A 160 2.83 25.20 7.63
CA PRO A 160 3.30 24.11 8.48
C PRO A 160 3.69 24.67 9.86
N SER A 161 3.25 23.99 10.91
CA SER A 161 3.68 24.28 12.28
C SER A 161 4.50 23.10 12.80
N LEU A 162 5.77 23.33 13.07
CA LEU A 162 6.63 22.35 13.76
C LEU A 162 6.51 22.44 15.29
N ALA A 163 5.84 23.49 15.78
CA ALA A 163 5.64 23.71 17.21
C ALA A 163 4.63 22.69 17.75
N GLY A 164 5.14 21.58 18.32
CA GLY A 164 4.34 20.50 18.89
C GLY A 164 4.56 19.12 18.27
N ALA A 165 5.48 18.97 17.31
CA ALA A 165 5.80 17.66 16.74
C ALA A 165 6.52 16.78 17.77
N HIS A 166 5.77 15.94 18.47
CA HIS A 166 6.29 14.90 19.35
C HIS A 166 6.23 13.55 18.64
N MET A 167 7.37 12.85 18.61
CA MET A 167 7.48 11.52 18.02
C MET A 167 7.91 10.55 19.11
N ASP A 168 7.17 9.46 19.25
CA ASP A 168 7.57 8.34 20.10
C ASP A 168 8.67 7.54 19.40
N TRP A 169 9.92 7.98 19.58
CA TRP A 169 11.10 7.33 18.99
C TRP A 169 11.26 5.86 19.45
N PRO A 170 11.08 5.52 20.75
CA PRO A 170 11.05 4.13 21.19
C PRO A 170 9.96 3.28 20.52
N GLY A 171 8.74 3.80 20.42
CA GLY A 171 7.64 3.13 19.73
C GLY A 171 7.93 2.94 18.24
N TYR A 172 8.51 3.95 17.58
CA TYR A 172 8.83 3.87 16.15
C TYR A 172 9.99 2.91 15.87
N GLY A 173 11.01 2.91 16.72
CA GLY A 173 12.14 1.99 16.62
C GLY A 173 11.69 0.54 16.76
N SER A 174 10.87 0.24 17.77
CA SER A 174 10.31 -1.10 17.95
C SER A 174 9.39 -1.50 16.80
N TYR A 175 8.52 -0.61 16.31
CA TYR A 175 7.71 -0.82 15.10
C TYR A 175 8.56 -1.16 13.87
N SER A 176 9.63 -0.39 13.64
CA SER A 176 10.53 -0.60 12.51
C SER A 176 11.20 -1.99 12.58
N VAL A 177 11.61 -2.43 13.77
CA VAL A 177 12.20 -3.77 13.98
C VAL A 177 11.17 -4.87 13.73
N ILE A 178 9.91 -4.69 14.13
CA ILE A 178 8.83 -5.66 13.85
C ILE A 178 8.67 -5.87 12.36
N ILE A 179 8.51 -4.79 11.59
CA ILE A 179 8.28 -4.86 10.14
C ILE A 179 9.51 -5.44 9.44
N LEU A 180 10.71 -4.93 9.73
CA LEU A 180 11.95 -5.43 9.12
C LEU A 180 12.18 -6.90 9.44
N GLY A 181 12.07 -7.29 10.72
CA GLY A 181 12.29 -8.68 11.13
C GLY A 181 11.26 -9.64 10.52
N PHE A 182 10.00 -9.23 10.43
CA PHE A 182 8.95 -10.03 9.75
C PHE A 182 9.28 -10.26 8.27
N PHE A 183 9.56 -9.20 7.51
CA PHE A 183 9.82 -9.33 6.08
C PHE A 183 11.16 -10.03 5.79
N ILE A 184 12.21 -9.79 6.58
CA ILE A 184 13.50 -10.49 6.44
C ILE A 184 13.32 -11.97 6.70
N THR A 185 12.58 -12.37 7.74
CA THR A 185 12.34 -13.80 8.01
C THR A 185 11.54 -14.46 6.90
N VAL A 186 10.49 -13.81 6.38
CA VAL A 186 9.73 -14.37 5.25
C VAL A 186 10.63 -14.53 4.02
N PHE A 187 11.42 -13.51 3.69
CA PHE A 187 12.33 -13.55 2.54
C PHE A 187 13.39 -14.65 2.69
N TRP A 188 14.06 -14.72 3.84
CA TRP A 188 15.09 -15.73 4.11
C TRP A 188 14.52 -17.15 4.18
N ALA A 189 13.33 -17.32 4.75
CA ALA A 189 12.64 -18.60 4.78
C ALA A 189 12.29 -19.09 3.37
N GLN A 190 11.93 -18.19 2.45
CA GLN A 190 11.68 -18.53 1.05
C GLN A 190 12.96 -18.90 0.30
N THR A 191 14.07 -18.18 0.52
CA THR A 191 15.31 -18.39 -0.26
C THR A 191 16.19 -19.52 0.26
N ALA A 192 16.28 -19.67 1.59
CA ALA A 192 17.21 -20.58 2.25
C ALA A 192 16.51 -21.70 3.05
N GLY A 193 15.17 -21.73 3.03
CA GLY A 193 14.36 -22.69 3.79
C GLY A 193 14.20 -22.32 5.27
N LEU A 194 13.42 -23.14 5.99
CA LEU A 194 13.27 -22.99 7.44
C LEU A 194 14.51 -23.53 8.14
N SER A 195 15.24 -22.64 8.80
CA SER A 195 16.33 -22.96 9.71
C SER A 195 16.27 -22.04 10.92
N TRP A 196 16.99 -22.38 11.99
CA TRP A 196 17.06 -21.53 13.17
C TRP A 196 17.55 -20.11 12.83
N VAL A 197 18.53 -20.00 11.90
CA VAL A 197 19.11 -18.73 11.45
C VAL A 197 18.09 -17.88 10.69
N THR A 198 17.24 -18.50 9.85
CA THR A 198 16.22 -17.75 9.08
C THR A 198 15.05 -17.27 9.96
N LEU A 199 14.85 -17.90 11.11
CA LEU A 199 13.84 -17.50 12.09
C LEU A 199 14.32 -16.43 13.10
N LEU A 200 15.64 -16.22 13.25
CA LEU A 200 16.19 -15.22 14.18
C LEU A 200 15.60 -13.81 14.02
N PRO A 201 15.47 -13.24 12.80
CA PRO A 201 14.87 -11.92 12.62
C PRO A 201 13.39 -11.88 13.05
N GLY A 202 12.66 -12.97 12.85
CA GLY A 202 11.26 -13.12 13.23
C GLY A 202 11.08 -13.28 14.74
N MET A 203 12.00 -13.97 15.41
CA MET A 203 12.05 -14.01 16.87
C MET A 203 12.33 -12.62 17.46
N LEU A 204 13.27 -11.88 16.87
CA LEU A 204 13.54 -10.49 17.24
C LEU A 204 12.32 -9.59 16.99
N ALA A 205 11.60 -9.78 15.87
CA ALA A 205 10.35 -9.08 15.60
C ALA A 205 9.28 -9.39 16.63
N PHE A 206 9.18 -10.65 17.09
CA PHE A 206 8.24 -11.03 18.14
C PHE A 206 8.58 -10.38 19.49
N VAL A 207 9.85 -10.37 19.87
CA VAL A 207 10.31 -9.65 21.08
C VAL A 207 10.04 -8.15 20.95
N ALA A 208 10.33 -7.57 19.78
CA ALA A 208 10.05 -6.17 19.50
C ALA A 208 8.55 -5.84 19.51
N LEU A 209 7.68 -6.78 19.13
CA LEU A 209 6.23 -6.65 19.24
C LEU A 209 5.79 -6.57 20.71
N VAL A 210 6.31 -7.45 21.56
CA VAL A 210 6.02 -7.41 23.01
C VAL A 210 6.52 -6.09 23.60
N ALA A 211 7.73 -5.66 23.23
CA ALA A 211 8.29 -4.37 23.66
C ALA A 211 7.44 -3.18 23.17
N PHE A 212 7.02 -3.18 21.90
CA PHE A 212 6.18 -2.15 21.31
C PHE A 212 4.85 -2.01 22.07
N VAL A 213 4.17 -3.13 22.36
CA VAL A 213 2.93 -3.12 23.14
C VAL A 213 3.14 -2.57 24.55
N GLN A 214 4.27 -2.85 25.18
CA GLN A 214 4.59 -2.31 26.50
C GLN A 214 4.90 -0.81 26.42
N ILE A 215 5.74 -0.38 25.49
CA ILE A 215 6.10 1.03 25.28
C ILE A 215 4.84 1.86 25.02
N GLU A 216 4.02 1.45 24.06
CA GLU A 216 2.78 2.15 23.68
C GLU A 216 1.74 2.20 24.81
N ARG A 217 1.75 1.24 25.74
CA ARG A 217 0.85 1.28 26.91
C ARG A 217 1.22 2.36 27.92
N TYR A 218 2.49 2.74 27.99
CA TYR A 218 3.00 3.72 28.96
C TYR A 218 3.45 5.03 28.31
N ALA A 219 3.45 5.12 26.98
CA ALA A 219 3.77 6.32 26.24
C ALA A 219 2.71 7.41 26.48
N SER A 220 3.16 8.65 26.72
CA SER A 220 2.29 9.82 26.86
C SER A 220 1.65 10.24 25.53
N ASP A 221 2.32 9.98 24.41
CA ASP A 221 1.85 10.21 23.06
C ASP A 221 2.11 8.94 22.20
N PRO A 222 1.24 7.93 22.27
CA PRO A 222 1.40 6.65 21.56
C PRO A 222 1.33 6.82 20.04
N LEU A 223 2.06 6.00 19.26
CA LEU A 223 1.86 5.93 17.80
C LEU A 223 0.50 5.33 17.45
N ILE A 224 0.03 4.37 18.26
CA ILE A 224 -1.25 3.70 18.05
C ILE A 224 -2.03 3.72 19.37
N PRO A 225 -3.00 4.65 19.53
CA PRO A 225 -3.82 4.67 20.74
C PRO A 225 -4.71 3.42 20.82
N PHE A 226 -4.34 2.48 21.69
CA PHE A 226 -5.06 1.21 21.86
C PHE A 226 -6.54 1.37 22.28
N ALA A 227 -6.92 2.55 22.78
CA ALA A 227 -8.30 2.87 23.12
C ALA A 227 -9.26 2.75 21.91
N ILE A 228 -8.79 2.98 20.68
CA ILE A 228 -9.63 2.90 19.48
C ILE A 228 -10.08 1.45 19.21
N PHE A 229 -9.25 0.46 19.53
CA PHE A 229 -9.59 -0.97 19.38
C PHE A 229 -10.70 -1.44 20.33
N LYS A 230 -11.03 -0.65 21.37
CA LYS A 230 -12.19 -0.93 22.21
C LYS A 230 -13.51 -0.71 21.47
N ASN A 231 -13.50 0.06 20.39
CA ASN A 231 -14.66 0.17 19.51
C ASN A 231 -14.76 -1.10 18.63
N PRO A 232 -15.81 -1.93 18.82
CA PRO A 232 -15.93 -3.19 18.07
C PRO A 232 -16.05 -2.95 16.56
N GLY A 233 -16.67 -1.86 16.12
CA GLY A 233 -16.78 -1.54 14.70
C GLY A 233 -15.45 -1.24 14.04
N PHE A 234 -14.55 -0.55 14.74
CA PHE A 234 -13.20 -0.30 14.26
C PHE A 234 -12.39 -1.59 14.16
N THR A 235 -12.42 -2.41 15.20
CA THR A 235 -11.68 -3.69 15.24
C THR A 235 -12.20 -4.67 14.20
N ILE A 236 -13.52 -4.82 14.08
CA ILE A 236 -14.15 -5.65 13.04
C ILE A 236 -13.80 -5.09 11.66
N GLY A 237 -13.85 -3.78 11.45
CA GLY A 237 -13.49 -3.14 10.19
C GLY A 237 -12.06 -3.45 9.75
N ILE A 238 -11.08 -3.36 10.66
CA ILE A 238 -9.69 -3.72 10.38
C ILE A 238 -9.56 -5.21 10.05
N LEU A 239 -10.16 -6.10 10.83
CA LEU A 239 -10.10 -7.54 10.61
C LEU A 239 -10.72 -7.93 9.27
N THR A 240 -11.89 -7.37 8.94
CA THR A 240 -12.54 -7.58 7.65
C THR A 240 -11.68 -7.07 6.51
N ALA A 241 -11.09 -5.88 6.61
CA ALA A 241 -10.19 -5.36 5.59
C ALA A 241 -8.97 -6.28 5.40
N MET A 242 -8.37 -6.76 6.49
CA MET A 242 -7.24 -7.69 6.46
C MET A 242 -7.60 -8.99 5.74
N ILE A 243 -8.75 -9.60 6.06
CA ILE A 243 -9.24 -10.82 5.41
C ILE A 243 -9.50 -10.58 3.92
N VAL A 244 -10.14 -9.47 3.56
CA VAL A 244 -10.42 -9.12 2.15
C VAL A 244 -9.13 -8.98 1.35
N TYR A 245 -8.12 -8.27 1.87
CA TYR A 245 -6.82 -8.16 1.20
C TYR A 245 -6.11 -9.52 1.09
N MET A 246 -6.12 -10.33 2.16
CA MET A 246 -5.52 -11.66 2.15
C MET A 246 -6.17 -12.54 1.07
N LEU A 247 -7.50 -12.65 1.06
CA LEU A 247 -8.25 -13.39 0.04
C LEU A 247 -8.01 -12.85 -1.37
N GLY A 248 -7.91 -11.53 -1.53
CA GLY A 248 -7.61 -10.89 -2.82
C GLY A 248 -6.24 -11.31 -3.37
N TYR A 249 -5.20 -11.34 -2.53
CA TYR A 249 -3.87 -11.80 -2.94
C TYR A 249 -3.86 -13.31 -3.24
N PHE A 250 -4.49 -14.15 -2.41
CA PHE A 250 -4.61 -15.58 -2.68
C PHE A 250 -5.32 -15.85 -4.01
N ASN A 251 -6.44 -15.16 -4.26
CA ASN A 251 -7.17 -15.28 -5.52
C ASN A 251 -6.30 -14.84 -6.70
N SER A 252 -5.60 -13.72 -6.59
CA SER A 252 -4.72 -13.23 -7.67
C SER A 252 -3.60 -14.20 -8.04
N VAL A 253 -3.16 -15.05 -7.10
CA VAL A 253 -2.11 -16.05 -7.35
C VAL A 253 -2.70 -17.36 -7.86
N ILE A 254 -3.75 -17.90 -7.23
CA ILE A 254 -4.28 -19.24 -7.53
C ILE A 254 -5.16 -19.25 -8.79
N MET A 255 -5.93 -18.17 -9.01
CA MET A 255 -6.92 -18.11 -10.09
C MET A 255 -6.34 -18.29 -11.50
N PRO A 256 -5.18 -17.69 -11.88
CA PRO A 256 -4.55 -17.96 -13.17
C PRO A 256 -4.26 -19.44 -13.39
N PHE A 257 -3.64 -20.12 -12.41
CA PHE A 257 -3.30 -21.55 -12.52
C PHE A 257 -4.56 -22.41 -12.64
N TYR A 258 -5.61 -22.10 -11.88
CA TYR A 258 -6.86 -22.85 -11.99
C TYR A 258 -7.51 -22.69 -13.37
N LEU A 259 -7.57 -21.47 -13.91
CA LEU A 259 -8.17 -21.20 -15.22
C LEU A 259 -7.35 -21.79 -16.38
N GLU A 260 -6.03 -21.69 -16.34
CA GLU A 260 -5.14 -22.15 -17.41
C GLU A 260 -4.83 -23.66 -17.32
N GLU A 261 -4.43 -24.17 -16.16
CA GLU A 261 -3.99 -25.57 -16.01
C GLU A 261 -5.17 -26.53 -15.76
N THR A 262 -6.18 -26.13 -14.99
CA THR A 262 -7.30 -27.03 -14.65
C THR A 262 -8.44 -26.93 -15.66
N LEU A 263 -8.81 -25.71 -16.07
CA LEU A 263 -9.90 -25.48 -17.03
C LEU A 263 -9.42 -25.43 -18.49
N GLY A 264 -8.11 -25.45 -18.74
CA GLY A 264 -7.54 -25.46 -20.09
C GLY A 264 -7.85 -24.20 -20.90
N LEU A 265 -8.20 -23.09 -20.24
CA LEU A 265 -8.53 -21.84 -20.94
C LEU A 265 -7.28 -21.19 -21.50
N SER A 266 -7.44 -20.48 -22.62
CA SER A 266 -6.36 -19.64 -23.15
C SER A 266 -6.03 -18.52 -22.17
N ALA A 267 -4.74 -18.12 -22.11
CA ALA A 267 -4.29 -17.01 -21.27
C ALA A 267 -5.07 -15.70 -21.50
N LEU A 268 -5.57 -15.49 -22.73
CA LEU A 268 -6.41 -14.33 -23.06
C LEU A 268 -7.76 -14.40 -22.35
N THR A 269 -8.44 -15.55 -22.40
CA THR A 269 -9.74 -15.76 -21.74
C THR A 269 -9.59 -15.72 -20.22
N ALA A 270 -8.54 -16.32 -19.67
CA ALA A 270 -8.23 -16.28 -18.25
C ALA A 270 -8.00 -14.83 -17.77
N GLY A 271 -7.24 -14.03 -18.55
CA GLY A 271 -7.05 -12.61 -18.30
C GLY A 271 -8.37 -11.82 -18.26
N PHE A 272 -9.28 -12.05 -19.21
CA PHE A 272 -10.60 -11.41 -19.20
C PHE A 272 -11.44 -11.79 -17.97
N CYS A 273 -11.43 -13.06 -17.56
CA CYS A 273 -12.11 -13.51 -16.34
C CYS A 273 -11.55 -12.83 -15.09
N MET A 274 -10.23 -12.67 -15.00
CA MET A 274 -9.59 -11.99 -13.87
C MET A 274 -9.85 -10.48 -13.84
N MET A 275 -10.05 -9.84 -15.01
CA MET A 275 -10.43 -8.42 -15.09
C MET A 275 -11.86 -8.14 -14.58
N ALA A 276 -12.74 -9.15 -14.55
CA ALA A 276 -14.11 -8.98 -14.08
C ALA A 276 -14.20 -8.52 -12.62
N ILE A 277 -13.32 -9.03 -11.76
CA ILE A 277 -13.28 -8.70 -10.32
C ILE A 277 -12.95 -7.21 -10.09
N PRO A 278 -11.81 -6.67 -10.57
CA PRO A 278 -11.49 -5.28 -10.34
C PRO A 278 -12.46 -4.35 -11.09
N ALA A 279 -13.01 -4.74 -12.25
CA ALA A 279 -14.07 -4.00 -12.92
C ALA A 279 -15.35 -3.88 -12.06
N ALA A 280 -15.77 -4.98 -11.44
CA ALA A 280 -16.89 -4.96 -10.49
C ALA A 280 -16.59 -4.10 -9.25
N ASN A 281 -15.34 -4.09 -8.78
CA ASN A 281 -14.92 -3.25 -7.65
C ASN A 281 -14.95 -1.75 -7.97
N VAL A 282 -14.59 -1.34 -9.19
CA VAL A 282 -14.68 0.06 -9.62
C VAL A 282 -16.11 0.60 -9.52
N ILE A 283 -17.10 -0.22 -9.87
CA ILE A 283 -18.52 0.16 -9.82
C ILE A 283 -19.07 0.04 -8.40
N SER A 284 -18.68 -1.00 -7.67
CA SER A 284 -19.26 -1.31 -6.35
C SER A 284 -18.64 -0.53 -5.19
N ALA A 285 -17.42 0.01 -5.31
CA ALA A 285 -16.77 0.78 -4.26
C ALA A 285 -17.49 2.12 -3.95
N PRO A 286 -17.89 2.94 -4.94
CA PRO A 286 -18.67 4.16 -4.66
C PRO A 286 -20.06 3.87 -4.10
N ILE A 287 -20.73 2.82 -4.59
CA ILE A 287 -22.05 2.39 -4.13
C ILE A 287 -21.96 1.91 -2.68
N GLY A 288 -20.93 1.13 -2.36
CA GLY A 288 -20.65 0.68 -1.00
C GLY A 288 -20.35 1.82 -0.04
N GLY A 289 -19.57 2.81 -0.48
CA GLY A 289 -19.29 4.01 0.29
C GLY A 289 -20.55 4.80 0.65
N ASN A 290 -21.44 5.01 -0.34
CA ASN A 290 -22.71 5.72 -0.13
C ASN A 290 -23.67 4.95 0.80
N LEU A 291 -23.74 3.62 0.68
CA LEU A 291 -24.50 2.79 1.61
C LEU A 291 -23.92 2.83 3.03
N GLY A 292 -22.59 2.90 3.16
CA GLY A 292 -21.90 3.04 4.43
C GLY A 292 -22.24 4.35 5.16
N ASP A 293 -22.39 5.45 4.41
CA ASP A 293 -22.78 6.76 4.95
C ASP A 293 -24.23 6.78 5.48
N HIS A 294 -25.15 6.02 4.86
CA HIS A 294 -26.56 5.97 5.25
C HIS A 294 -26.89 4.94 6.33
N PHE A 295 -26.24 3.77 6.31
CA PHE A 295 -26.59 2.63 7.18
C PHE A 295 -25.55 2.33 8.26
N GLY A 296 -24.42 3.06 8.27
CA GLY A 296 -23.28 2.80 9.13
C GLY A 296 -22.35 1.72 8.55
N ALA A 297 -21.05 2.03 8.46
CA ALA A 297 -20.02 1.15 7.88
C ALA A 297 -19.99 -0.25 8.52
N GLU A 298 -20.33 -0.35 9.81
CA GLU A 298 -20.39 -1.61 10.57
C GLU A 298 -21.46 -2.57 10.04
N ARG A 299 -22.68 -2.09 9.79
CA ARG A 299 -23.80 -2.91 9.32
C ARG A 299 -23.62 -3.36 7.88
N VAL A 300 -23.04 -2.51 7.04
CA VAL A 300 -22.73 -2.81 5.63
C VAL A 300 -21.58 -3.82 5.51
N SER A 301 -20.54 -3.71 6.34
CA SER A 301 -19.44 -4.69 6.38
C SER A 301 -19.93 -6.05 6.86
N PHE A 302 -20.77 -6.08 7.89
CA PHE A 302 -21.36 -7.31 8.40
C PHE A 302 -22.28 -7.99 7.38
N SER A 303 -23.15 -7.23 6.69
CA SER A 303 -24.04 -7.79 5.68
C SER A 303 -23.30 -8.29 4.44
N ARG A 304 -22.20 -7.64 4.02
CA ARG A 304 -21.38 -8.09 2.87
C ARG A 304 -20.55 -9.33 3.18
N CYS A 305 -19.95 -9.43 4.36
CA CYS A 305 -19.26 -10.66 4.77
C CYS A 305 -20.23 -11.85 4.83
N PHE A 306 -21.42 -11.69 5.40
CA PHE A 306 -22.40 -12.78 5.47
C PHE A 306 -23.08 -13.09 4.13
N SER A 307 -23.41 -12.08 3.31
CA SER A 307 -24.00 -12.33 1.98
C SER A 307 -22.99 -12.91 0.99
N GLY A 308 -21.70 -12.57 1.11
CA GLY A 308 -20.62 -13.20 0.35
C GLY A 308 -20.45 -14.68 0.74
N VAL A 309 -20.46 -15.00 2.03
CA VAL A 309 -20.38 -16.40 2.51
C VAL A 309 -21.63 -17.20 2.15
N CYS A 310 -22.83 -16.62 2.24
CA CYS A 310 -24.07 -17.31 1.85
C CYS A 310 -24.22 -17.50 0.33
N ARG A 311 -23.59 -16.66 -0.51
CA ARG A 311 -23.57 -16.88 -1.98
C ARG A 311 -22.41 -17.76 -2.46
N SER A 312 -21.38 -17.96 -1.65
CA SER A 312 -20.27 -18.87 -1.97
C SER A 312 -20.56 -20.34 -1.62
N GLY A 313 -21.70 -20.62 -0.98
CA GLY A 313 -22.16 -21.98 -0.65
C GLY A 313 -23.09 -22.61 -1.69
N VAL A 314 -23.32 -21.95 -2.82
CA VAL A 314 -24.10 -22.49 -3.95
C VAL A 314 -23.45 -22.01 -5.25
N VAL A 315 -22.35 -22.65 -5.66
CA VAL A 315 -22.04 -23.18 -7.00
C VAL A 315 -20.80 -24.06 -6.84
#